data_AF-A0A9D8DKR1-F1
#
_entry.id   AF-A0A9D8DKR1-F1
#
_cell.length_a   1.000
_cell.length_b   1.000
_cell.length_c   1.000
_cell.angle_alpha   90.00
_cell.angle_beta   90.00
_cell.angle_gamma   90.00
#
_symmetry.space_group_name_H-M   'P 1'
#
loop_
_entity.id
_entity.type
_entity.pdbx_description
1 polymer ?
#
loop_
_entity_poly.entity_id
_entity_poly.type
_entity_poly.pdbx_seq_one_letter_code
_entity_poly.pdbx_strand_id
1 'polypeptide(L)'
;MLVVFAVIGVVLVAVIGLVALGAVTRRLAAEPGRSVFEGDEALAFVAEALPRWDTAELSYDEVARTMRLHLDVLHARGVARSGGDLDLEGGPVVLDPDTVVAEIVERAGRVAFFPDPTHVADIVAAQLAYFEAIGVVDPVLEPALAELAELDRPADGDDPGR
;
A
#
# COMPACT_ATOMS: atom_id res chain seq x y z
N MET A 1 -32.87 -37.96 -34.50
CA MET A 1 -33.30 -36.55 -34.43
C MET A 1 -33.33 -36.06 -32.98
N LEU A 2 -34.21 -36.57 -32.10
CA LEU A 2 -34.29 -36.12 -30.69
C LEU A 2 -32.97 -36.22 -29.92
N VAL A 3 -32.25 -37.33 -30.03
CA VAL A 3 -30.95 -37.53 -29.35
C VAL A 3 -29.90 -36.51 -29.80
N VAL A 4 -29.89 -36.16 -31.09
CA VAL A 4 -28.95 -35.17 -31.63
C VAL A 4 -29.26 -33.78 -31.07
N PHE A 5 -30.54 -33.38 -31.03
CA PHE A 5 -30.95 -32.12 -30.41
C PHE A 5 -30.65 -32.08 -28.91
N ALA A 6 -30.83 -33.19 -28.20
CA ALA A 6 -30.50 -33.30 -26.77
C ALA A 6 -29.00 -33.11 -26.52
N VAL A 7 -28.14 -33.77 -27.32
CA VAL A 7 -26.68 -33.63 -27.23
C VAL A 7 -26.25 -32.19 -27.52
N ILE A 8 -26.81 -31.58 -28.58
CA ILE A 8 -26.52 -30.18 -28.92
C ILE A 8 -26.92 -29.25 -27.78
N GLY A 9 -28.10 -29.44 -27.18
CA GLY A 9 -28.57 -28.64 -26.05
C GLY A 9 -27.65 -28.76 -24.83
N VAL A 10 -27.22 -29.97 -24.48
CA VAL A 10 -26.28 -30.20 -23.36
C VAL A 10 -24.95 -29.51 -23.61
N VAL A 11 -24.40 -29.65 -24.82
CA VAL A 11 -23.13 -29.00 -25.20
C VAL A 11 -23.27 -27.49 -25.13
N LEU A 12 -24.37 -26.93 -25.62
CA LEU A 12 -24.60 -25.48 -25.63
C LEU A 12 -24.69 -24.92 -24.21
N VAL A 13 -25.44 -25.60 -23.31
CA VAL A 13 -25.52 -25.20 -21.89
C VAL A 13 -24.17 -25.30 -21.20
N ALA A 14 -23.40 -26.36 -21.45
CA ALA A 14 -22.07 -26.54 -20.88
C ALA A 14 -21.09 -25.44 -21.35
N VAL A 15 -21.13 -25.07 -22.63
CA VAL A 15 -20.31 -23.98 -23.19
C VAL A 15 -20.67 -22.65 -22.55
N ILE A 16 -21.97 -22.32 -22.43
CA ILE A 16 -22.41 -21.08 -21.77
C ILE A 16 -21.94 -21.05 -20.31
N GLY A 17 -22.08 -22.16 -19.59
CA GLY A 17 -21.63 -22.28 -18.20
C GLY A 17 -20.12 -22.09 -18.05
N LEU A 18 -19.32 -22.73 -18.92
CA LEU A 18 -17.86 -22.60 -18.92
C LEU A 18 -17.41 -21.18 -19.26
N VAL A 19 -18.06 -20.51 -20.21
CA VAL A 19 -17.74 -19.12 -20.57
C VAL A 19 -18.09 -18.18 -19.41
N ALA A 20 -19.25 -18.34 -18.79
CA ALA A 20 -19.65 -17.53 -17.63
C ALA A 20 -18.69 -17.73 -16.46
N LEU A 21 -18.37 -18.98 -16.12
CA LEU A 21 -17.42 -19.29 -15.06
C LEU A 21 -16.02 -18.74 -15.39
N GLY A 22 -15.54 -18.96 -16.62
CA GLY A 22 -14.24 -18.46 -17.06
C GLY A 22 -14.14 -16.94 -17.06
N ALA A 23 -15.22 -16.23 -17.41
CA ALA A 23 -15.28 -14.77 -17.33
C ALA A 23 -15.19 -14.28 -15.88
N VAL A 24 -15.92 -14.92 -14.96
CA VAL A 24 -15.88 -14.59 -13.53
C VAL A 24 -14.52 -14.94 -12.91
N THR A 25 -13.98 -16.13 -13.20
CA THR A 25 -12.65 -16.54 -12.72
C THR A 25 -11.56 -15.65 -13.28
N ARG A 26 -11.62 -15.25 -14.57
CA ARG A 26 -10.64 -14.31 -15.14
C ARG A 26 -10.74 -12.94 -14.48
N ARG A 27 -11.96 -12.47 -14.17
CA ARG A 27 -12.17 -11.22 -13.43
C ARG A 27 -11.59 -11.30 -12.02
N LEU A 28 -11.82 -12.39 -11.31
CA LEU A 28 -11.29 -12.61 -9.95
C LEU A 28 -9.78 -12.84 -9.93
N ALA A 29 -9.22 -13.49 -10.97
CA ALA A 29 -7.80 -13.68 -11.13
C ALA A 29 -7.07 -12.39 -11.55
N ALA A 30 -7.80 -11.42 -12.12
CA ALA A 30 -7.29 -10.10 -12.40
C ALA A 30 -7.36 -9.16 -11.18
N GLU A 31 -8.06 -9.55 -10.11
CA GLU A 31 -7.93 -8.92 -8.80
C GLU A 31 -6.60 -9.39 -8.20
N PRO A 32 -5.58 -8.53 -8.07
CA PRO A 32 -4.33 -8.91 -7.43
C PRO A 32 -4.64 -9.47 -6.05
N GLY A 33 -3.96 -10.56 -5.67
CA GLY A 33 -4.12 -11.15 -4.35
C GLY A 33 -3.99 -10.04 -3.31
N ARG A 34 -5.09 -9.75 -2.59
CA ARG A 34 -5.12 -8.69 -1.58
C ARG A 34 -4.17 -9.12 -0.47
N SER A 35 -2.91 -8.72 -0.54
CA SER A 35 -1.93 -8.98 0.52
C SER A 35 -2.36 -8.18 1.73
N VAL A 36 -2.80 -8.90 2.75
CA VAL A 36 -3.26 -8.31 4.00
C VAL A 36 -2.03 -8.06 4.84
N PHE A 37 -1.92 -6.84 5.38
CA PHE A 37 -0.88 -6.53 6.35
C PHE A 37 -1.11 -7.33 7.64
N GLU A 38 -0.21 -8.28 7.92
CA GLU A 38 -0.14 -8.98 9.19
C GLU A 38 0.89 -8.31 10.10
N GLY A 39 0.43 -7.69 11.19
CA GLY A 39 1.28 -6.85 12.04
C GLY A 39 2.42 -7.60 12.73
N ASP A 40 2.19 -8.85 13.15
CA ASP A 40 3.21 -9.65 13.83
C ASP A 40 4.30 -10.13 12.85
N GLU A 41 3.91 -10.53 11.64
CA GLU A 41 4.83 -10.89 10.56
C GLU A 41 5.66 -9.69 10.12
N ALA A 42 5.00 -8.55 9.88
CA ALA A 42 5.67 -7.32 9.48
C ALA A 42 6.68 -6.86 10.52
N LEU A 43 6.36 -6.98 11.81
CA LEU A 43 7.26 -6.60 12.89
C LEU A 43 8.48 -7.51 12.98
N ALA A 44 8.31 -8.82 12.77
CA ALA A 44 9.42 -9.75 12.70
C ALA A 44 10.33 -9.44 11.50
N PHE A 45 9.75 -9.17 10.33
CA PHE A 45 10.49 -8.78 9.13
C PHE A 45 11.28 -7.49 9.34
N VAL A 46 10.64 -6.44 9.87
CA VAL A 46 11.28 -5.15 10.14
C VAL A 46 12.41 -5.33 11.15
N ALA A 47 12.18 -6.07 12.24
CA ALA A 47 13.21 -6.31 13.25
C ALA A 47 14.45 -7.03 12.68
N GLU A 48 14.28 -7.92 11.70
CA GLU A 48 15.39 -8.61 11.02
C GLU A 48 16.08 -7.75 9.95
N ALA A 49 15.33 -6.83 9.32
CA ALA A 49 15.85 -5.92 8.31
C ALA A 49 16.61 -4.71 8.89
N LEU A 50 16.40 -4.38 10.17
CA LEU A 50 17.06 -3.24 10.82
C LEU A 50 18.59 -3.43 10.90
N PRO A 51 19.34 -2.33 10.74
CA PRO A 51 20.78 -2.36 10.98
C PRO A 51 21.13 -2.83 12.39
N ARG A 52 22.23 -3.58 12.53
CA ARG A 52 22.63 -4.20 13.81
C ARG A 52 22.91 -3.21 14.95
N TRP A 53 23.17 -1.94 14.63
CA TRP A 53 23.42 -0.90 15.62
C TRP A 53 22.10 -0.38 16.21
N ASP A 54 21.05 -0.25 15.39
CA ASP A 54 19.71 0.16 15.83
C ASP A 54 19.03 -0.90 16.70
N THR A 55 19.21 -2.19 16.38
CA THR A 55 18.63 -3.29 17.16
C THR A 55 19.17 -3.36 18.60
N ALA A 56 20.32 -2.75 18.88
CA ALA A 56 20.89 -2.71 20.24
C ALA A 56 20.24 -1.62 21.11
N GLU A 57 19.67 -0.59 20.50
CA GLU A 57 19.11 0.58 21.19
C GLU A 57 17.57 0.59 21.17
N LEU A 58 16.96 -0.02 20.15
CA LEU A 58 15.50 -0.07 19.98
C LEU A 58 14.86 -1.27 20.69
N SER A 59 13.82 -0.99 21.47
CA SER A 59 12.91 -2.01 21.97
C SER A 59 11.93 -2.46 20.88
N TYR A 60 11.54 -3.74 20.94
CA TYR A 60 10.51 -4.32 20.06
C TYR A 60 9.17 -3.56 20.15
N ASP A 61 8.82 -3.02 21.33
CA ASP A 61 7.61 -2.19 21.51
C ASP A 61 7.73 -0.83 20.81
N GLU A 62 8.93 -0.24 20.78
CA GLU A 62 9.18 1.03 20.11
C GLU A 62 9.08 0.87 18.59
N VAL A 63 9.62 -0.23 18.04
CA VAL A 63 9.45 -0.57 16.62
C VAL A 63 7.97 -0.74 16.29
N ALA A 64 7.25 -1.54 17.07
CA ALA A 64 5.81 -1.76 16.87
C ALA A 64 5.00 -0.45 16.92
N ARG A 65 5.35 0.46 17.84
CA ARG A 65 4.67 1.74 18.00
C ARG A 65 4.96 2.68 16.83
N THR A 66 6.21 2.75 16.37
CA THR A 66 6.61 3.54 15.20
C THR A 66 5.92 3.04 13.93
N MET A 67 5.86 1.71 13.72
CA MET A 67 5.14 1.12 12.59
C MET A 67 3.66 1.49 12.57
N ARG A 68 3.00 1.50 13.74
CA ARG A 68 1.59 1.93 13.86
C ARG A 68 1.42 3.41 13.52
N LEU A 69 2.30 4.27 14.02
CA LEU A 69 2.29 5.70 13.69
C LEU A 69 2.47 5.93 12.20
N HIS A 70 3.34 5.18 11.54
CA HIS A 70 3.51 5.24 10.09
C HIS A 70 2.23 4.84 9.34
N LEU A 71 1.59 3.74 9.72
CA LEU A 71 0.30 3.34 9.14
C LEU A 71 -0.80 4.41 9.35
N ASP A 72 -0.84 5.05 10.52
CA ASP A 72 -1.79 6.13 10.80
C ASP A 72 -1.52 7.37 9.93
N VAL A 73 -0.25 7.66 9.59
CA VAL A 73 0.10 8.74 8.66
C VAL A 73 -0.34 8.38 7.24
N LEU A 74 -0.04 7.16 6.78
CA LEU A 74 -0.50 6.69 5.46
C LEU A 74 -2.02 6.68 5.35
N HIS A 75 -2.73 6.31 6.42
CA HIS A 75 -4.19 6.32 6.46
C HIS A 75 -4.75 7.75 6.42
N ALA A 76 -4.17 8.68 7.19
CA ALA A 76 -4.56 10.09 7.18
C ALA A 76 -4.37 10.76 5.81
N ARG A 77 -3.38 10.30 5.03
CA ARG A 77 -3.11 10.75 3.66
C ARG A 77 -3.94 10.03 2.60
N GLY A 78 -4.78 9.07 2.98
CA GLY A 78 -5.59 8.27 2.06
C GLY A 78 -4.81 7.23 1.25
N VAL A 79 -3.54 6.98 1.59
CA VAL A 79 -2.65 6.01 0.91
C VAL A 79 -2.88 4.60 1.42
N ALA A 80 -3.06 4.43 2.73
CA ALA A 80 -3.38 3.14 3.33
C ALA A 80 -4.90 2.99 3.52
N ARG A 81 -5.44 1.87 3.01
CA ARG A 81 -6.85 1.49 3.18
C ARG A 81 -7.01 0.33 4.14
N SER A 82 -8.01 0.43 4.99
CA SER A 82 -8.47 -0.67 5.83
C SER A 82 -9.58 -1.44 5.12
N GLY A 83 -9.79 -2.70 5.51
CA GLY A 83 -10.87 -3.52 4.96
C GLY A 83 -12.24 -2.93 5.30
N GLY A 84 -12.85 -2.23 4.35
CA GLY A 84 -14.14 -1.55 4.53
C GLY A 84 -14.19 -0.13 3.99
N ASP A 85 -13.03 0.46 3.65
CA ASP A 85 -12.97 1.79 3.03
C ASP A 85 -13.53 1.78 1.61
N LEU A 86 -14.37 2.78 1.29
CA LEU A 86 -14.90 3.00 -0.06
C LEU A 86 -13.76 3.37 -1.04
N ASP A 87 -13.94 3.10 -2.33
CA ASP A 87 -12.99 3.59 -3.34
C ASP A 87 -12.91 5.11 -3.27
N LEU A 88 -11.72 5.63 -3.00
CA LEU A 88 -11.46 7.06 -3.04
C LEU A 88 -11.42 7.50 -4.50
N GLU A 89 -12.19 8.53 -4.83
CA GLU A 89 -11.94 9.33 -6.03
C GLU A 89 -10.66 10.13 -5.79
N GLY A 90 -9.51 9.58 -6.21
CA GLY A 90 -8.22 10.20 -5.99
C GLY A 90 -7.13 9.61 -6.87
N GLY A 91 -6.33 10.48 -7.47
CA GLY A 91 -5.14 10.10 -8.21
C GLY A 91 -4.00 9.64 -7.29
N PRO A 92 -2.88 9.18 -7.86
CA PRO A 92 -1.68 8.81 -7.10
C PRO A 92 -1.20 9.95 -6.19
N VAL A 93 -0.85 9.61 -4.95
CA VAL A 93 -0.32 10.54 -3.94
C VAL A 93 1.19 10.32 -3.83
N VAL A 94 1.96 11.37 -4.04
CA VAL A 94 3.41 11.35 -3.84
C VAL A 94 3.72 11.85 -2.42
N LEU A 95 4.50 11.06 -1.68
CA LEU A 95 4.94 11.41 -0.33
C LEU A 95 6.45 11.55 -0.31
N ASP A 96 6.91 12.68 0.20
CA ASP A 96 8.31 12.91 0.50
C ASP A 96 8.69 12.17 1.81
N PRO A 97 9.72 11.29 1.80
CA PRO A 97 10.09 10.49 2.96
C PRO A 97 10.44 11.34 4.20
N ASP A 98 11.16 12.44 4.02
CA ASP A 98 11.60 13.30 5.12
C ASP A 98 10.40 13.99 5.80
N THR A 99 9.42 14.40 4.99
CA THR A 99 8.15 14.95 5.47
C THR A 99 7.36 13.92 6.29
N VAL A 100 7.32 12.67 5.84
CA VAL A 100 6.65 11.57 6.56
C VAL A 100 7.33 11.29 7.91
N VAL A 101 8.66 11.22 7.94
CA VAL A 101 9.43 11.02 9.18
C VAL A 101 9.17 12.16 10.17
N ALA A 102 9.19 13.40 9.71
CA ALA A 102 8.89 14.56 10.56
C ALA A 102 7.47 14.51 11.15
N GLU A 103 6.48 14.12 10.33
CA GLU A 103 5.09 13.98 10.78
C GLU A 103 4.93 12.86 11.82
N ILE A 104 5.63 11.73 11.64
CA ILE A 104 5.66 10.62 12.62
C ILE A 104 6.25 11.10 13.95
N VAL A 105 7.38 11.80 13.94
CA VAL A 105 8.02 12.32 15.16
C VAL A 105 7.11 13.34 15.86
N GLU A 106 6.46 14.23 15.11
CA GLU A 106 5.50 15.18 15.68
C GLU A 106 4.32 14.45 16.34
N ARG A 107 3.78 13.43 15.66
CA ARG A 107 2.64 12.64 16.15
C ARG A 107 3.00 11.79 17.35
N ALA A 108 4.22 11.23 17.39
CA ALA A 108 4.78 10.53 18.53
C ALA A 108 4.84 11.43 19.77
N GLY A 109 5.24 12.69 19.60
CA GLY A 109 5.27 13.68 20.70
C GLY A 109 3.91 13.91 21.35
N ARG A 110 2.80 13.77 20.60
CA ARG A 110 1.42 13.91 21.13
C ARG A 110 1.03 12.78 22.08
N VAL A 111 1.70 11.63 21.99
CA VAL A 111 1.50 10.46 22.87
C VAL A 111 2.67 10.24 23.85
N ALA A 112 3.47 11.29 24.07
CA ALA A 112 4.66 11.27 24.93
C ALA A 112 5.68 10.17 24.56
N PHE A 113 5.79 9.88 23.26
CA PHE A 113 6.80 8.99 22.68
C PHE A 113 7.79 9.85 21.87
N PHE A 114 9.09 9.68 22.11
CA PHE A 114 10.12 10.53 21.51
C PHE A 114 11.19 9.66 20.84
N PRO A 115 10.87 9.02 19.71
CA PRO A 115 11.83 8.20 18.98
C PRO A 115 12.89 9.09 18.32
N ASP A 116 14.09 8.55 18.15
CA ASP A 116 15.13 9.22 17.35
C ASP A 116 14.69 9.26 15.86
N PRO A 117 14.77 10.42 15.18
CA PRO A 117 14.35 10.52 13.78
C PRO A 117 15.10 9.57 12.83
N THR A 118 16.35 9.24 13.11
CA THR A 118 17.14 8.29 12.29
C THR A 118 16.57 6.88 12.41
N HIS A 119 16.30 6.42 13.63
CA HIS A 119 15.63 5.15 13.88
C HIS A 119 14.23 5.10 13.25
N VAL A 120 13.48 6.21 13.25
CA VAL A 120 12.18 6.27 12.56
C VAL A 120 12.35 6.08 11.05
N ALA A 121 13.35 6.72 10.45
CA ALA A 121 13.63 6.58 9.02
C ALA A 121 13.99 5.12 8.66
N ASP A 122 14.84 4.47 9.46
CA ASP A 122 15.25 3.08 9.23
C ASP A 122 14.07 2.10 9.38
N ILE A 123 13.20 2.31 10.39
CA ILE A 123 11.98 1.51 10.57
C ILE A 123 11.01 1.71 9.40
N VAL A 124 10.80 2.95 8.95
CA VAL A 124 9.92 3.27 7.81
C VAL A 124 10.46 2.62 6.53
N ALA A 125 11.76 2.73 6.27
CA ALA A 125 12.40 2.09 5.11
C ALA A 125 12.25 0.56 5.14
N ALA A 126 12.49 -0.07 6.28
CA ALA A 126 12.30 -1.51 6.46
C ALA A 126 10.82 -1.92 6.27
N GLN A 127 9.88 -1.11 6.74
CA GLN A 127 8.44 -1.36 6.58
C GLN A 127 7.99 -1.21 5.12
N LEU A 128 8.56 -0.26 4.36
CA LEU A 128 8.31 -0.13 2.92
C LEU A 128 8.86 -1.34 2.16
N ALA A 129 10.05 -1.83 2.52
CA ALA A 129 10.61 -3.06 1.94
C ALA A 129 9.72 -4.29 2.22
N TYR A 130 9.09 -4.35 3.41
CA TYR A 130 8.09 -5.37 3.69
C TYR A 130 6.89 -5.25 2.74
N PHE A 131 6.33 -4.04 2.55
CA PHE A 131 5.21 -3.82 1.63
C PHE A 131 5.55 -4.22 0.19
N GLU A 132 6.77 -3.96 -0.26
CA GLU A 132 7.26 -4.40 -1.58
C GLU A 132 7.33 -5.93 -1.64
N ALA A 133 7.87 -6.58 -0.60
CA ALA A 133 7.99 -8.04 -0.53
C ALA A 133 6.63 -8.75 -0.58
N ILE A 134 5.58 -8.16 0.00
CA ILE A 134 4.21 -8.69 -0.07
C ILE A 134 3.40 -8.15 -1.26
N GLY A 135 4.02 -7.38 -2.15
CA GLY A 135 3.40 -6.85 -3.37
C GLY A 135 2.27 -5.85 -3.11
N VAL A 136 2.27 -5.17 -1.96
CA VAL A 136 1.32 -4.08 -1.65
C VAL A 136 1.70 -2.79 -2.37
N VAL A 137 2.99 -2.57 -2.60
CA VAL A 137 3.53 -1.43 -3.33
C VAL A 137 4.40 -1.92 -4.47
N ASP A 138 4.30 -1.25 -5.62
CA ASP A 138 5.17 -1.47 -6.78
C ASP A 138 6.21 -0.33 -6.85
N PRO A 139 7.46 -0.63 -7.25
CA PRO A 139 8.45 0.41 -7.46
C PRO A 139 8.00 1.33 -8.60
N VAL A 140 7.91 2.63 -8.31
CA VAL A 140 7.61 3.62 -9.34
C VAL A 140 8.87 3.86 -10.17
N LEU A 141 8.79 3.60 -11.47
CA LEU A 141 9.86 3.93 -12.41
C LEU A 141 10.04 5.46 -12.45
N GLU A 142 11.28 5.94 -12.29
CA GLU A 142 11.70 7.35 -12.42
C GLU A 142 10.91 8.21 -13.45
N PRO A 143 10.69 7.77 -14.70
CA PRO A 143 9.90 8.55 -15.67
C PRO A 143 8.46 8.81 -15.23
N ALA A 144 7.83 7.87 -14.51
CA ALA A 144 6.48 8.03 -13.97
C ALA A 144 6.47 8.94 -12.74
N LEU A 145 7.52 8.92 -11.90
CA LEU A 145 7.66 9.85 -10.77
C LEU A 145 7.75 11.31 -11.25
N ALA A 146 8.51 11.56 -12.30
CA ALA A 146 8.64 12.90 -12.88
C ALA A 146 7.30 13.44 -13.39
N GLU A 147 6.52 12.60 -14.08
CA GLU A 147 5.18 12.98 -14.59
C GLU A 147 4.21 13.31 -13.44
N LEU A 148 4.24 12.53 -12.35
CA LEU A 148 3.42 12.76 -11.17
C LEU A 148 3.84 13.99 -10.37
N ALA A 149 5.13 14.25 -10.24
CA ALA A 149 5.66 15.46 -9.59
C ALA A 149 5.33 16.73 -10.40
N GLU A 150 5.21 16.64 -11.73
CA GLU A 150 4.72 17.74 -12.57
C GLU A 150 3.23 18.02 -12.37
N LEU A 151 2.41 16.98 -12.14
CA LEU A 151 0.98 17.09 -11.84
C LEU A 151 0.69 17.70 -10.47
N ASP A 152 1.53 17.46 -9.47
CA ASP A 152 1.39 18.03 -8.12
C ASP A 152 1.96 19.45 -7.99
N ARG A 153 2.65 19.95 -9.02
CA ARG A 153 3.15 21.33 -9.03
C ARG A 153 1.96 22.29 -9.06
N PRO A 154 1.84 23.25 -8.12
CA PRO A 154 0.81 24.27 -8.19
C PRO A 154 0.93 25.00 -9.52
N ALA A 155 -0.21 25.19 -10.22
CA ALA A 155 -0.24 25.95 -11.46
C ALA A 155 0.34 27.35 -11.19
N ASP A 156 1.54 27.59 -11.71
CA ASP A 156 2.21 28.88 -11.64
C ASP A 156 1.42 29.85 -12.55
N GLY A 157 0.39 30.49 -11.98
CA GLY A 157 -0.58 31.22 -12.78
C GLY A 157 -1.84 31.67 -12.06
N ASP A 158 -1.70 32.39 -10.95
CA ASP A 158 -2.55 33.55 -10.72
C ASP A 158 -1.79 34.53 -9.80
N ASP A 159 -1.26 35.59 -10.39
CA ASP A 159 -0.77 36.78 -9.70
C ASP A 159 -1.97 37.74 -9.57
N PRO A 160 -2.67 37.82 -8.41
CA PRO A 160 -3.76 38.77 -8.23
C PRO A 160 -3.17 40.12 -7.80
N GLY A 161 -2.27 40.66 -8.64
CA GLY A 161 -1.35 41.73 -8.26
C GLY A 161 -1.09 42.77 -9.35
N ARG A 162 -2.05 43.03 -10.26
CA ARG A 162 -2.07 44.25 -11.09
C ARG A 162 -3.47 44.82 -11.26
#